data_AF-A0A0N4Y854-F1
#
_entry.id   AF-A0A0N4Y854-F1
#
_cell.length_a   1.000
_cell.length_b   1.000
_cell.length_c   1.000
_cell.angle_alpha   90.00
_cell.angle_beta   90.00
_cell.angle_gamma   90.00
#
_symmetry.space_group_name_H-M   'P 1'
#
loop_
_entity.id
_entity.type
_entity.pdbx_description
1 polymer ?
#
loop_
_entity_poly.entity_id
_entity_poly.type
_entity_poly.pdbx_seq_one_letter_code
_entity_poly.pdbx_strand_id
1 'polypeptide(L)'
;MDVLEVECTPVEVYRMGELDPTRSRLVKVVLPSSTHWRIALANAHRLRSANFRDIFIRKSMTVEERRKQYELRKEAKERTKGKSEKEWVVYKGELRRVSELRTSGNV
;
A
#
# COMPACT_ATOMS: atom_id res chain seq x y z
N MET A 1 -12.47 12.69 -0.71
CA MET A 1 -11.22 11.90 -0.81
C MET A 1 -10.03 12.74 -0.31
N ASP A 2 -10.31 13.67 0.59
CA ASP A 2 -9.56 14.93 0.62
C ASP A 2 -8.27 14.78 1.42
N VAL A 3 -8.31 13.96 2.47
CA VAL A 3 -7.11 13.51 3.21
C VAL A 3 -6.09 12.83 2.30
N LEU A 4 -6.55 12.14 1.26
CA LEU A 4 -5.68 11.42 0.31
C LEU A 4 -5.25 12.30 -0.87
N GLU A 5 -5.76 13.53 -0.97
CA GLU A 5 -5.54 14.46 -2.11
C GLU A 5 -5.89 13.83 -3.46
N VAL A 6 -7.02 13.10 -3.51
CA VAL A 6 -7.51 12.51 -4.75
C VAL A 6 -8.76 13.25 -5.21
N GLU A 7 -8.59 14.07 -6.25
CA GLU A 7 -9.65 14.86 -6.88
C GLU A 7 -10.43 14.04 -7.91
N CYS A 8 -11.17 13.02 -7.44
CA CYS A 8 -12.10 12.30 -8.31
C CYS A 8 -13.24 11.65 -7.52
N THR A 9 -14.37 11.46 -8.19
CA THR A 9 -15.44 10.58 -7.70
C THR A 9 -15.13 9.14 -8.11
N PRO A 10 -15.23 8.16 -7.20
CA PRO A 10 -15.12 6.76 -7.55
C PRO A 10 -16.17 6.34 -8.60
N VAL A 11 -15.78 5.44 -9.50
CA VAL A 11 -16.70 4.84 -10.49
C VAL A 11 -17.62 3.85 -9.80
N GLU A 12 -17.06 3.04 -8.90
CA GLU A 12 -17.81 2.03 -8.15
C GLU A 12 -17.29 1.93 -6.72
N VAL A 13 -18.20 1.68 -5.79
CA VAL A 13 -17.89 1.39 -4.38
C VAL A 13 -18.78 0.26 -3.90
N TYR A 14 -18.19 -0.85 -3.48
CA TYR A 14 -18.95 -2.00 -2.98
C TYR A 14 -18.20 -2.78 -1.91
N ARG A 15 -18.94 -3.50 -1.07
CA ARG A 15 -18.38 -4.38 -0.04
C ARG A 15 -18.11 -5.78 -0.62
N MET A 16 -16.90 -6.27 -0.43
CA MET A 16 -16.45 -7.59 -0.86
C MET A 16 -16.78 -8.66 0.17
N GLY A 17 -17.09 -9.87 -0.31
CA GLY A 17 -17.30 -11.06 0.52
C GLY A 17 -18.64 -11.08 1.24
N GLU A 18 -18.85 -12.16 2.00
CA GLU A 18 -20.06 -12.41 2.76
C GLU A 18 -20.15 -11.57 4.03
N LEU A 19 -21.38 -11.25 4.42
CA LEU A 19 -21.64 -10.51 5.65
C LEU A 19 -21.20 -11.35 6.85
N ASP A 20 -20.38 -10.75 7.71
CA ASP A 20 -19.94 -11.35 8.96
C ASP A 20 -20.18 -10.34 10.08
N PRO A 21 -21.01 -10.64 11.09
CA PRO A 21 -21.32 -9.70 12.16
C PRO A 21 -20.12 -9.39 13.06
N THR A 22 -19.07 -10.21 13.01
CA THR A 22 -17.89 -10.05 13.88
C THR A 22 -16.80 -9.15 13.27
N ARG A 23 -16.82 -8.94 11.95
CA ARG A 23 -15.76 -8.20 11.24
C ARG A 23 -16.31 -7.32 10.13
N SER A 24 -15.73 -6.13 10.01
CA SER A 24 -16.03 -5.23 8.89
C SER A 24 -15.56 -5.85 7.57
N ARG A 25 -16.43 -5.80 6.55
CA ARG A 25 -16.10 -6.25 5.20
C ARG A 25 -15.13 -5.29 4.51
N LEU A 26 -14.28 -5.83 3.64
CA LEU A 26 -13.43 -5.02 2.77
C LEU A 26 -14.29 -4.21 1.80
N VAL A 27 -14.00 -2.92 1.66
CA VAL A 27 -14.61 -2.07 0.63
C VAL A 27 -13.67 -2.02 -0.57
N LYS A 28 -14.21 -2.33 -1.75
CA LYS A 28 -13.53 -2.14 -3.03
C LYS A 28 -13.99 -0.82 -3.62
N VAL A 29 -13.02 0.03 -3.94
CA VAL A 29 -13.21 1.33 -4.57
C VAL A 29 -12.54 1.28 -5.93
N VAL A 30 -13.32 1.49 -6.99
CA VAL A 30 -12.83 1.57 -8.37
C VAL A 30 -12.67 3.05 -8.73
N LEU A 31 -11.45 3.45 -9.08
CA LEU A 31 -11.14 4.84 -9.43
C LEU A 31 -10.99 4.99 -10.95
N PRO A 32 -11.30 6.18 -11.52
CA PRO A 32 -11.34 6.36 -12.97
C PRO A 32 -10.00 6.16 -13.70
N SER A 33 -8.87 6.30 -13.00
CA SER A 33 -7.54 6.21 -13.60
C SER A 33 -6.52 5.61 -12.64
N SER A 34 -5.45 5.09 -13.23
CA SER A 34 -4.34 4.53 -12.47
C SER A 34 -3.60 5.56 -11.63
N THR A 35 -3.58 6.82 -12.06
CA THR A 35 -2.97 7.93 -11.32
C THR A 35 -3.67 8.16 -9.98
N HIS A 36 -5.01 8.16 -9.97
CA HIS A 36 -5.79 8.38 -8.75
C HIS A 36 -5.51 7.35 -7.66
N TRP A 37 -5.47 6.04 -7.99
CA TRP A 37 -5.16 5.04 -6.98
C TRP A 37 -3.69 5.07 -6.54
N ARG A 38 -2.76 5.46 -7.42
CA ARG A 38 -1.35 5.64 -7.03
C ARG A 38 -1.20 6.77 -6.00
N ILE A 39 -1.85 7.91 -6.23
CA ILE A 39 -1.88 9.03 -5.28
C ILE A 39 -2.52 8.60 -3.96
N ALA A 40 -3.69 7.93 -4.01
CA ALA A 40 -4.36 7.41 -2.83
C ALA A 40 -3.44 6.51 -1.97
N LEU A 41 -2.67 5.62 -2.61
CA LEU A 41 -1.75 4.73 -1.91
C LEU A 41 -0.53 5.46 -1.34
N ALA A 42 0.03 6.44 -2.07
CA ALA A 42 1.15 7.24 -1.59
C ALA A 42 0.76 8.04 -0.34
N ASN A 43 -0.45 8.62 -0.35
CA ASN A 43 -0.98 9.44 0.73
C ASN A 43 -1.71 8.63 1.83
N ALA A 44 -1.83 7.30 1.71
CA ALA A 44 -2.55 6.47 2.67
C ALA A 44 -2.02 6.57 4.12
N HIS A 45 -0.74 6.92 4.30
CA HIS A 45 -0.14 7.13 5.61
C HIS A 45 -0.79 8.29 6.38
N ARG A 46 -1.36 9.28 5.69
CA ARG A 46 -2.01 10.47 6.26
C ARG A 46 -3.32 10.14 6.98
N LEU A 47 -3.95 9.01 6.68
CA LEU A 47 -5.15 8.56 7.40
C LEU A 47 -4.89 8.39 8.90
N ARG A 48 -3.67 8.01 9.27
CA ARG A 48 -3.29 7.80 10.68
C ARG A 48 -3.29 9.11 11.47
N SER A 49 -2.90 10.23 10.85
CA SER A 49 -2.89 11.53 11.50
C SER A 49 -4.26 12.23 11.43
N ALA A 50 -5.07 11.95 10.41
CA ALA A 50 -6.37 12.59 10.18
C ALA A 50 -7.56 11.88 10.87
N ASN A 51 -7.37 11.32 12.07
CA ASN A 51 -8.39 10.58 12.84
C ASN A 51 -8.95 9.28 12.21
N PHE A 52 -8.37 8.79 11.12
CA PHE A 52 -8.75 7.51 10.48
C PHE A 52 -7.75 6.39 10.82
N ARG A 53 -7.38 6.26 12.10
CA ARG A 53 -6.29 5.38 12.55
C ARG A 53 -6.52 3.90 12.23
N ASP A 54 -7.78 3.47 12.25
CA ASP A 54 -8.16 2.07 12.02
C ASP A 54 -8.50 1.77 10.55
N ILE A 55 -8.39 2.76 9.66
CA ILE A 55 -8.64 2.60 8.23
C ILE A 55 -7.33 2.39 7.49
N PHE A 56 -7.24 1.29 6.76
CA PHE A 56 -6.07 0.93 5.97
C PHE A 56 -6.43 0.80 4.50
N ILE A 57 -5.65 1.45 3.63
CA ILE A 57 -5.78 1.33 2.18
C ILE A 57 -4.65 0.46 1.65
N ARG A 58 -5.00 -0.45 0.73
CA ARG A 58 -4.04 -1.29 0.01
C ARG A 58 -4.46 -1.45 -1.44
N LYS A 59 -3.50 -1.81 -2.29
CA LYS A 59 -3.77 -2.19 -3.68
C LYS A 59 -4.65 -3.45 -3.69
N SER A 60 -5.65 -3.48 -4.57
CA SER A 60 -6.39 -4.71 -4.89
C SER A 60 -5.45 -5.63 -5.67
N MET A 61 -5.17 -6.81 -5.11
CA MET A 61 -4.23 -7.79 -5.64
C MET A 61 -4.81 -9.19 -5.51
N THR A 62 -4.36 -10.10 -6.37
CA THR A 62 -4.67 -11.53 -6.23
C THR A 62 -4.05 -12.10 -4.95
N VAL A 63 -4.42 -13.33 -4.61
CA VAL A 63 -3.88 -14.02 -3.43
C VAL A 63 -2.38 -14.27 -3.61
N GLU A 64 -1.97 -14.66 -4.81
CA GLU A 64 -0.60 -14.98 -5.20
C GLU A 64 0.28 -13.72 -5.14
N GLU A 65 -0.19 -12.62 -5.73
CA GLU A 65 0.50 -11.32 -5.68
C GLU A 65 0.70 -10.84 -4.24
N ARG A 66 -0.32 -10.98 -3.40
CA ARG A 66 -0.26 -10.61 -1.98
C ARG A 66 0.73 -11.48 -1.22
N ARG A 67 0.74 -12.80 -1.46
CA ARG A 67 1.70 -13.73 -0.87
C ARG A 67 3.12 -13.36 -1.26
N LYS A 68 3.38 -13.11 -2.56
CA LYS A 68 4.68 -12.67 -3.05
C LYS A 68 5.15 -11.37 -2.38
N GLN A 69 4.28 -10.37 -2.30
CA GLN A 69 4.64 -9.11 -1.60
C GLN A 69 4.90 -9.31 -0.11
N TYR A 70 4.15 -10.20 0.54
CA TYR A 70 4.37 -10.52 1.95
C TYR A 70 5.73 -11.15 2.18
N GLU A 71 6.11 -12.16 1.39
CA GLU A 71 7.42 -12.83 1.51
C GLU A 71 8.57 -11.85 1.26
N LEU A 72 8.48 -10.99 0.24
CA LEU A 72 9.49 -9.95 -0.01
C LEU A 72 9.67 -9.00 1.17
N ARG A 73 8.58 -8.57 1.81
CA ARG A 73 8.64 -7.69 2.99
C ARG A 73 9.21 -8.42 4.20
N LYS A 74 8.87 -9.70 4.37
CA LYS A 74 9.41 -10.55 5.43
C LYS A 74 10.93 -10.71 5.27
N GLU A 75 11.38 -11.01 4.06
CA GLU A 75 12.80 -11.12 3.74
C GLU A 75 13.55 -9.80 3.94
N ALA A 76 12.99 -8.67 3.49
CA ALA A 76 13.57 -7.35 3.73
C ALA A 76 13.76 -7.06 5.23
N LYS A 77 12.76 -7.41 6.04
CA LYS A 77 12.79 -7.26 7.50
C LYS A 77 13.87 -8.14 8.13
N GLU A 78 13.99 -9.40 7.70
CA GLU A 78 15.01 -10.31 8.23
C GLU A 78 16.43 -9.84 7.89
N ARG A 79 16.69 -9.41 6.65
CA ARG A 79 18.01 -8.89 6.25
C ARG A 79 18.43 -7.60 6.96
N THR A 80 17.44 -6.86 7.47
CA THR A 80 17.62 -5.60 8.19
C THR A 80 17.63 -5.80 9.71
N LYS A 81 17.28 -7.00 10.18
CA LYS A 81 17.21 -7.31 11.61
C LYS A 81 18.59 -7.14 12.26
N GLY A 82 18.62 -6.42 13.38
CA GLY A 82 19.87 -6.15 14.11
C GLY A 82 20.76 -5.07 13.50
N LYS A 83 20.37 -4.46 12.37
CA LYS A 83 21.06 -3.30 11.79
C LYS A 83 20.43 -2.01 12.30
N SER A 84 21.26 -0.99 12.53
CA SER A 84 20.81 0.34 12.93
C SER A 84 20.02 1.05 11.83
N GLU A 85 20.33 0.74 10.57
CA GLU A 85 19.72 1.37 9.40
C GLU A 85 18.95 0.38 8.53
N LYS A 86 17.90 0.89 7.86
CA LYS A 86 17.12 0.14 6.87
C LYS A 86 17.93 -0.02 5.59
N GLU A 87 18.64 -1.12 5.47
CA GLU A 87 19.44 -1.42 4.28
C GLU A 87 18.60 -1.98 3.13
N TRP A 88 17.62 -2.86 3.42
CA TRP A 88 16.85 -3.58 2.42
C TRP A 88 15.39 -3.14 2.39
N VAL A 89 14.87 -2.89 1.19
CA VAL A 89 13.48 -2.45 0.97
C VAL A 89 12.87 -3.15 -0.24
N VAL A 90 11.54 -3.24 -0.24
CA VAL A 90 10.79 -3.71 -1.42
C VAL A 90 10.50 -2.53 -2.32
N TYR A 91 11.05 -2.53 -3.55
CA TYR A 91 10.84 -1.49 -4.55
C TYR A 91 10.41 -2.11 -5.88
N LYS A 92 9.32 -1.59 -6.48
CA LYS A 92 8.74 -2.10 -7.74
C LYS A 92 8.54 -3.63 -7.82
N GLY A 93 8.29 -4.28 -6.69
CA GLY A 93 8.07 -5.74 -6.63
C GLY A 93 9.34 -6.58 -6.48
N GLU A 94 10.47 -5.94 -6.22
CA GLU A 94 11.77 -6.58 -6.02
C GLU A 94 12.38 -6.14 -4.68
N LEU A 95 13.29 -6.97 -4.17
CA LEU A 95 14.09 -6.63 -3.00
C LEU A 95 15.33 -5.85 -3.46
N ARG A 96 15.52 -4.63 -2.96
CA ARG A 96 16.60 -3.72 -3.35
C ARG A 96 17.30 -3.15 -2.14
N ARG A 97 18.59 -2.83 -2.27
CA ARG A 97 19.32 -2.03 -1.28
C ARG A 97 18.93 -0.57 -1.42
N VAL A 98 18.77 0.13 -0.29
CA VAL A 98 18.44 1.57 -0.29
C VAL A 98 19.50 2.40 -1.02
N SER A 99 20.77 1.99 -0.97
CA SER A 99 21.86 2.65 -1.70
C SER A 99 21.66 2.65 -3.23
N GLU A 100 21.09 1.58 -3.80
CA GLU A 100 20.85 1.47 -5.25
C GLU A 100 19.74 2.42 -5.73
N LEU A 101 18.78 2.71 -4.85
CA LEU A 101 17.63 3.58 -5.17
C LEU A 101 18.00 5.06 -5.16
N ARG A 102 19.00 5.46 -4.36
CA ARG A 102 19.45 6.86 -4.28
C ARG A 102 20.16 7.31 -5.55
N THR A 103 20.88 6.41 -6.22
CA THR A 103 21.63 6.70 -7.44
C THR A 103 20.74 6.86 -8.68
N SER A 104 19.53 6.29 -8.66
CA SER A 104 18.61 6.26 -9.80
C SER A 104 17.63 7.44 -9.86
N GLY A 105 17.76 8.42 -8.95
CA GLY A 105 16.92 9.63 -8.88
C GLY A 105 17.44 10.87 -9.62
N ASN A 106 18.59 10.77 -10.31
CA ASN A 106 19.14 11.84 -11.15
C ASN A 106 19.02 11.47 -12.63
N VAL A 107 17.81 11.49 -13.18
CA VAL A 107 17.54 11.62 -14.63
C VAL A 107 16.26 12.42 -14.81
#